data_AF-A0AAU3RSC6-F1
#
_entry.id   AF-A0AAU3RSC6-F1
#
_cell.length_a   1.000
_cell.length_b   1.000
_cell.length_c   1.000
_cell.angle_alpha   90.00
_cell.angle_beta   90.00
_cell.angle_gamma   90.00
#
_symmetry.space_group_name_H-M   'P 1'
#
loop_
_entity.id
_entity.type
_entity.pdbx_description
1 polymer ?
#
loop_
_entity_poly.entity_id
_entity_poly.type
_entity_poly.pdbx_seq_one_letter_code
_entity_poly.pdbx_strand_id
1 'polypeptide(L)'
;MPPVPQRCARRPLAGGLVVPWVSLIHNGHAAFGSLDAERARAAFLHCLCQICGQSLNERCFVIVRPADVAQGHCPEPALHPECLPYTAAHCPMLNGTATRYRQRPVLASHAAGRPCTDPACPCPSLAPDHGDAARNGQPADRYEAWMIHTHTYRLVFPPGQIDAPSGISLDVPVLRTRVLRTAPLTAEQERLMALVHDLLDGTP
;
A
#
# COMPACT_ATOMS: atom_id res chain seq x y z
N MET A 1 -8.22 -11.56 15.12
CA MET A 1 -7.43 -11.50 13.87
C MET A 1 -8.34 -11.89 12.73
N PRO A 2 -8.51 -11.07 11.68
CA PRO A 2 -9.35 -11.43 10.54
C PRO A 2 -8.85 -12.74 9.90
N PRO A 3 -9.73 -13.67 9.52
CA PRO A 3 -9.32 -14.86 8.80
C PRO A 3 -8.82 -14.50 7.40
N VAL A 4 -8.07 -15.41 6.77
CA VAL A 4 -7.70 -15.28 5.36
C VAL A 4 -8.97 -15.15 4.51
N PRO A 5 -9.13 -14.08 3.70
CA PRO A 5 -10.32 -13.92 2.86
C PRO A 5 -10.47 -15.10 1.91
N GLN A 6 -11.70 -15.55 1.65
CA GLN A 6 -11.96 -16.68 0.74
C GLN A 6 -11.38 -16.44 -0.67
N ARG A 7 -11.36 -15.20 -1.15
CA ARG A 7 -10.70 -14.82 -2.42
C ARG A 7 -9.21 -15.15 -2.45
N CYS A 8 -8.58 -15.22 -1.28
CA CYS A 8 -7.17 -15.55 -1.10
C CYS A 8 -6.94 -17.04 -0.83
N ALA A 9 -7.97 -17.90 -0.83
CA ALA A 9 -7.83 -19.32 -0.45
C ALA A 9 -6.82 -20.10 -1.31
N ARG A 10 -6.59 -19.67 -2.56
CA ARG A 10 -5.59 -20.26 -3.47
C ARG A 10 -4.30 -19.47 -3.56
N ARG A 11 -4.14 -18.39 -2.78
CA ARG A 11 -2.91 -17.61 -2.76
C ARG A 11 -1.84 -18.36 -1.94
N PRO A 12 -0.58 -18.35 -2.38
CA PRO A 12 0.50 -18.90 -1.58
C PRO A 12 0.62 -18.14 -0.26
N LEU A 13 1.12 -18.85 0.76
CA LEU A 13 1.42 -18.28 2.07
C LEU A 13 2.94 -18.21 2.26
N ALA A 14 3.40 -17.17 2.95
CA ALA A 14 4.78 -17.05 3.44
C ALA A 14 4.74 -16.56 4.89
N GLY A 15 5.37 -17.31 5.81
CA GLY A 15 5.29 -17.02 7.25
C GLY A 15 3.87 -17.03 7.81
N GLY A 16 2.97 -17.84 7.23
CA GLY A 16 1.55 -17.89 7.60
C GLY A 16 0.69 -16.73 7.07
N LEU A 17 1.27 -15.80 6.30
CA LEU A 17 0.57 -14.67 5.70
C LEU A 17 0.32 -14.91 4.21
N VAL A 18 -0.83 -14.45 3.71
CA VAL A 18 -1.12 -14.41 2.26
C VAL A 18 -0.06 -13.57 1.58
N VAL A 19 0.57 -14.12 0.54
CA VAL A 19 1.42 -13.35 -0.36
C VAL A 19 0.52 -12.58 -1.34
N PRO A 20 0.49 -11.22 -1.27
CA PRO A 20 -0.27 -10.41 -2.21
C PRO A 20 0.05 -10.78 -3.66
N TRP A 21 -0.93 -10.68 -4.54
CA TRP A 21 -0.75 -10.98 -5.96
C TRP A 21 0.33 -10.10 -6.58
N VAL A 22 0.34 -8.81 -6.24
CA VAL A 22 1.33 -7.83 -6.70
C VAL A 22 2.69 -7.94 -6.02
N SER A 23 2.86 -8.81 -5.03
CA SER A 23 4.17 -8.93 -4.38
C SER A 23 5.20 -9.50 -5.33
N LEU A 24 6.38 -8.89 -5.30
CA LEU A 24 7.55 -9.45 -5.94
C LEU A 24 7.91 -10.79 -5.32
N ILE A 25 8.08 -11.80 -6.18
CA ILE A 25 8.58 -13.11 -5.80
C ILE A 25 9.81 -13.37 -6.63
N HIS A 26 10.95 -13.57 -5.98
CA HIS A 26 12.19 -13.88 -6.66
C HIS A 26 12.92 -14.99 -5.90
N ASN A 27 13.43 -16.00 -6.65
CA ASN A 27 14.05 -17.21 -6.10
C ASN A 27 13.18 -17.90 -5.03
N GLY A 28 11.87 -17.98 -5.25
CA GLY A 28 10.91 -18.58 -4.31
C GLY A 28 10.62 -17.74 -3.07
N HIS A 29 11.21 -16.56 -2.92
CA HIS A 29 11.03 -15.68 -1.77
C HIS A 29 10.12 -14.50 -2.12
N ALA A 30 9.00 -14.36 -1.40
CA ALA A 30 8.12 -13.21 -1.50
C ALA A 30 8.71 -12.02 -0.73
N ALA A 31 8.93 -10.90 -1.40
CA ALA A 31 9.38 -9.65 -0.80
C ALA A 31 8.18 -8.78 -0.39
N PHE A 32 7.70 -8.94 0.83
CA PHE A 32 6.59 -8.12 1.35
C PHE A 32 6.96 -6.64 1.39
N GLY A 33 6.09 -5.81 0.82
CA GLY A 33 6.33 -4.37 0.67
C GLY A 33 7.17 -4.01 -0.56
N SER A 34 7.48 -4.96 -1.45
CA SER A 34 7.99 -4.70 -2.79
C SER A 34 6.97 -5.19 -3.82
N LEU A 35 6.69 -4.33 -4.80
CA LEU A 35 5.76 -4.63 -5.88
C LEU A 35 6.51 -5.26 -7.06
N ASP A 36 5.93 -6.30 -7.64
CA ASP A 36 6.23 -6.75 -8.99
C ASP A 36 5.65 -5.73 -9.97
N ALA A 37 6.51 -5.06 -10.74
CA ALA A 37 6.10 -3.95 -11.60
C ALA A 37 5.10 -4.38 -12.69
N GLU A 38 5.26 -5.57 -13.27
CA GLU A 38 4.34 -6.07 -14.29
C GLU A 38 2.99 -6.42 -13.70
N ARG A 39 2.97 -7.06 -12.53
CA ARG A 39 1.70 -7.36 -11.83
C ARG A 39 1.04 -6.10 -11.31
N ALA A 40 1.78 -5.13 -10.79
CA ALA A 40 1.22 -3.85 -10.37
C ALA A 40 0.57 -3.14 -11.58
N ARG A 41 1.29 -3.07 -12.71
CA ARG A 41 0.78 -2.52 -13.97
C ARG A 41 -0.48 -3.26 -14.44
N ALA A 42 -0.48 -4.58 -14.42
CA ALA A 42 -1.64 -5.39 -14.78
C ALA A 42 -2.81 -5.17 -13.81
N ALA A 43 -2.56 -5.00 -12.50
CA ALA A 43 -3.61 -4.69 -11.54
C ALA A 43 -4.27 -3.34 -11.82
N PHE A 44 -3.48 -2.33 -12.18
CA PHE A 44 -4.02 -1.04 -12.59
C PHE A 44 -4.85 -1.16 -13.88
N LEU A 45 -4.26 -1.69 -14.94
CA LEU A 45 -4.88 -1.71 -16.28
C LEU A 45 -6.13 -2.60 -16.33
N HIS A 46 -6.16 -3.69 -15.57
CA HIS A 46 -7.26 -4.65 -15.58
C HIS A 46 -8.15 -4.56 -14.34
N CYS A 47 -8.00 -3.50 -13.54
CA CYS A 47 -8.78 -3.26 -12.32
C CYS A 47 -8.81 -4.51 -11.42
N LEU A 48 -7.63 -5.04 -11.08
CA LEU A 48 -7.49 -6.23 -10.23
C LEU A 48 -7.17 -5.84 -8.79
N CYS A 49 -7.59 -6.69 -7.85
CA CYS A 49 -7.20 -6.52 -6.46
C CYS A 49 -5.72 -6.83 -6.25
N GLN A 50 -4.98 -5.90 -5.62
CA GLN A 50 -3.55 -6.11 -5.34
C GLN A 50 -3.26 -7.34 -4.46
N ILE A 51 -4.22 -7.77 -3.63
CA ILE A 51 -4.03 -8.89 -2.70
C ILE A 51 -4.35 -10.23 -3.34
N CYS A 52 -5.57 -10.39 -3.88
CA CYS A 52 -6.01 -11.69 -4.40
C CYS A 52 -5.80 -11.88 -5.90
N GLY A 53 -5.58 -10.81 -6.67
CA GLY A 53 -5.38 -10.84 -8.12
C GLY A 53 -6.65 -11.04 -8.94
N GLN A 54 -7.83 -11.13 -8.31
CA GLN A 54 -9.12 -11.21 -9.01
C GLN A 54 -9.60 -9.81 -9.42
N SER A 55 -10.44 -9.72 -10.45
CA SER A 55 -11.07 -8.47 -10.89
C SER A 55 -11.89 -7.82 -9.78
N LEU A 56 -11.81 -6.49 -9.68
CA LEU A 56 -12.62 -5.67 -8.81
C LEU A 56 -14.01 -5.52 -9.44
N ASN A 57 -15.06 -5.78 -8.64
CA ASN A 57 -16.44 -5.80 -9.12
C ASN A 57 -17.06 -4.40 -9.00
N GLU A 58 -18.17 -4.21 -8.30
CA GLU A 58 -18.90 -2.92 -8.25
C GLU A 58 -18.14 -1.80 -7.50
N ARG A 59 -17.37 -2.17 -6.48
CA ARG A 59 -16.71 -1.25 -5.55
C ARG A 59 -15.34 -1.77 -5.16
N CYS A 60 -14.42 -0.85 -4.94
CA CYS A 60 -13.08 -1.16 -4.47
C CYS A 60 -12.60 -0.11 -3.46
N PHE A 61 -11.54 -0.45 -2.74
CA PHE A 61 -10.84 0.47 -1.85
C PHE A 61 -9.48 0.84 -2.44
N VAL A 62 -9.15 2.12 -2.36
CA VAL A 62 -7.77 2.62 -2.49
C VAL A 62 -7.27 3.02 -1.11
N ILE A 63 -5.99 2.76 -0.84
CA ILE A 63 -5.35 3.13 0.43
C ILE A 63 -4.64 4.46 0.20
N VAL A 64 -5.04 5.48 0.94
CA VAL A 64 -4.72 6.88 0.68
C VAL A 64 -3.93 7.48 1.83
N ARG A 65 -2.86 8.20 1.49
CA ARG A 65 -2.04 9.03 2.38
C ARG A 65 -2.23 10.51 2.04
N PRO A 66 -1.85 11.44 2.94
CA PRO A 66 -1.88 12.87 2.66
C PRO A 66 -1.10 13.27 1.39
N ALA A 67 0.06 12.64 1.16
CA ALA A 67 0.87 12.90 -0.05
C ALA A 67 0.14 12.47 -1.34
N ASP A 68 -0.62 11.38 -1.31
CA ASP A 68 -1.38 10.88 -2.46
C ASP A 68 -2.50 11.87 -2.83
N VAL A 69 -3.16 12.45 -1.83
CA VAL A 69 -4.17 13.52 -2.02
C VAL A 69 -3.53 14.73 -2.66
N ALA A 70 -2.36 15.17 -2.18
CA ALA A 70 -1.63 16.30 -2.76
C ALA A 70 -1.19 16.06 -4.21
N GLN A 71 -0.91 14.80 -4.57
CA GLN A 71 -0.56 14.37 -5.93
C GLN A 71 -1.78 14.03 -6.81
N GLY A 72 -2.99 14.01 -6.24
CA GLY A 72 -4.24 13.70 -6.95
C GLY A 72 -4.41 12.22 -7.34
N HIS A 73 -3.53 11.31 -6.91
CA HIS A 73 -3.62 9.89 -7.23
C HIS A 73 -3.01 8.99 -6.15
N CYS A 74 -3.55 7.77 -6.03
CA CYS A 74 -3.01 6.69 -5.19
C CYS A 74 -2.06 5.81 -6.02
N PRO A 75 -0.77 5.67 -5.64
CA PRO A 75 0.22 4.94 -6.42
C PRO A 75 0.20 3.41 -6.19
N GLU A 76 -0.78 2.89 -5.44
CA GLU A 76 -0.96 1.45 -5.22
C GLU A 76 -2.25 0.94 -5.86
N PRO A 77 -2.30 -0.30 -6.40
CA PRO A 77 -3.52 -0.83 -6.97
C PRO A 77 -4.60 -1.07 -5.91
N ALA A 78 -5.86 -1.09 -6.31
CA ALA A 78 -6.99 -1.15 -5.39
C ALA A 78 -7.21 -2.54 -4.74
N LEU A 79 -8.07 -2.60 -3.73
CA LEU A 79 -8.42 -3.79 -2.97
C LEU A 79 -9.92 -4.09 -3.05
N HIS A 80 -10.28 -5.36 -2.97
CA HIS A 80 -11.67 -5.72 -2.66
C HIS A 80 -12.06 -5.31 -1.24
N PRO A 81 -13.36 -5.04 -0.99
CA PRO A 81 -13.88 -4.86 0.36
C PRO A 81 -13.57 -6.01 1.32
N GLU A 82 -13.50 -7.26 0.86
CA GLU A 82 -13.18 -8.41 1.72
C GLU A 82 -11.66 -8.56 1.95
N CYS A 83 -10.83 -8.02 1.07
CA CYS A 83 -9.36 -8.07 1.23
C CYS A 83 -8.84 -6.95 2.13
N LEU A 84 -9.52 -5.80 2.19
CA LEU A 84 -9.10 -4.66 3.00
C LEU A 84 -8.91 -4.99 4.50
N PRO A 85 -9.85 -5.64 5.21
CA PRO A 85 -9.69 -5.93 6.63
C PRO A 85 -8.48 -6.82 6.92
N TYR A 86 -8.19 -7.79 6.05
CA TYR A 86 -7.01 -8.64 6.16
C TYR A 86 -5.74 -7.81 6.01
N THR A 87 -5.65 -6.99 4.96
CA THR A 87 -4.50 -6.09 4.73
C THR A 87 -4.29 -5.13 5.90
N ALA A 88 -5.37 -4.51 6.41
CA ALA A 88 -5.31 -3.59 7.53
C ALA A 88 -4.80 -4.24 8.82
N ALA A 89 -5.12 -5.52 9.06
CA ALA A 89 -4.67 -6.24 10.26
C ALA A 89 -3.24 -6.77 10.15
N HIS A 90 -2.79 -7.13 8.94
CA HIS A 90 -1.53 -7.85 8.75
C HIS A 90 -0.38 -7.01 8.17
N CYS A 91 -0.66 -5.87 7.52
CA CYS A 91 0.40 -4.97 7.09
C CYS A 91 0.98 -4.23 8.31
N PRO A 92 2.28 -4.37 8.63
CA PRO A 92 2.88 -3.71 9.79
C PRO A 92 2.75 -2.19 9.75
N MET A 93 2.74 -1.60 8.54
CA MET A 93 2.57 -0.16 8.38
C MET A 93 1.15 0.28 8.75
N LEU A 94 0.12 -0.48 8.34
CA LEU A 94 -1.27 -0.11 8.56
C LEU A 94 -1.75 -0.47 9.97
N ASN A 95 -1.32 -1.60 10.53
CA ASN A 95 -1.81 -2.10 11.81
C ASN A 95 -1.16 -1.46 13.04
N GLY A 96 -0.20 -0.54 12.86
CA GLY A 96 0.50 0.12 13.96
C GLY A 96 1.87 -0.44 14.31
N THR A 97 2.17 -1.71 13.98
CA THR A 97 3.38 -2.39 14.46
C THR A 97 4.68 -1.77 13.93
N ALA A 98 4.69 -1.27 12.70
CA ALA A 98 5.77 -0.44 12.18
C ALA A 98 5.42 1.04 12.37
N THR A 99 6.26 1.80 13.07
CA THR A 99 6.07 3.24 13.34
C THR A 99 6.85 4.14 12.39
N ARG A 100 7.72 3.57 11.55
CA ARG A 100 8.55 4.25 10.56
C ARG A 100 8.63 3.43 9.28
N TYR A 101 8.81 4.11 8.16
CA TYR A 101 9.20 3.48 6.91
C TYR A 101 10.60 2.90 7.03
N ARG A 102 10.88 1.87 6.23
CA ARG A 102 12.23 1.27 6.17
C ARG A 102 13.22 2.30 5.67
N GLN A 103 14.44 2.26 6.20
CA GLN A 103 15.52 3.15 5.75
C GLN A 103 16.20 2.65 4.46
N ARG A 104 16.11 1.35 4.20
CA ARG A 104 16.71 0.70 3.04
C ARG A 104 15.63 -0.07 2.26
N PRO A 105 15.75 -0.17 0.93
CA PRO A 105 14.85 -0.99 0.12
C PRO A 105 14.82 -2.43 0.63
N VAL A 106 13.64 -3.07 0.59
CA VAL A 106 13.47 -4.47 1.07
C VAL A 106 14.47 -5.40 0.38
N LEU A 107 14.69 -5.23 -0.92
CA LEU A 107 15.59 -6.07 -1.69
C LEU A 107 17.07 -5.92 -1.31
N ALA A 108 17.48 -4.81 -0.69
CA ALA A 108 18.87 -4.62 -0.29
C ALA A 108 19.36 -5.66 0.73
N SER A 109 18.46 -6.22 1.54
CA SER A 109 18.79 -7.22 2.57
C SER A 109 17.98 -8.52 2.47
N HIS A 110 16.97 -8.58 1.60
CA HIS A 110 16.10 -9.74 1.46
C HIS A 110 16.67 -10.78 0.49
N ALA A 111 16.38 -12.07 0.71
CA ALA A 111 16.82 -13.15 -0.17
C ALA A 111 16.35 -12.96 -1.63
N ALA A 112 15.17 -12.35 -1.82
CA ALA A 112 14.63 -11.95 -3.12
C ALA A 112 15.42 -10.84 -3.84
N GLY A 113 16.38 -10.16 -3.18
CA GLY A 113 17.24 -9.17 -3.83
C GLY A 113 18.65 -9.67 -4.14
N ARG A 114 18.94 -10.96 -3.90
CA ARG A 114 20.24 -11.54 -4.27
C ARG A 114 20.42 -11.50 -5.79
N PRO A 115 21.64 -11.22 -6.29
CA PRO A 115 21.93 -11.29 -7.71
C PRO A 115 21.49 -12.64 -8.29
N CYS A 116 20.85 -12.59 -9.45
CA CYS A 116 20.49 -13.77 -10.21
C CYS A 116 21.37 -13.84 -11.46
N THR A 117 21.88 -15.03 -11.77
CA THR A 117 22.63 -15.28 -13.00
C THR A 117 21.78 -15.89 -14.10
N ASP A 118 20.49 -16.14 -13.84
CA ASP A 118 19.55 -16.68 -14.83
C ASP A 118 19.07 -15.55 -15.74
N PRO A 119 19.46 -15.53 -17.04
CA PRO A 119 19.04 -14.51 -17.98
C PRO A 119 17.55 -14.61 -18.36
N ALA A 120 16.89 -15.73 -18.07
CA ALA A 120 15.45 -15.91 -18.24
C ALA A 120 14.65 -15.50 -17.00
N CYS A 121 15.32 -15.10 -15.90
CA CYS A 121 14.64 -14.60 -14.71
C CYS A 121 13.98 -13.24 -15.02
N PRO A 122 12.67 -13.06 -14.75
CA PRO A 122 12.00 -11.76 -14.82
C PRO A 122 12.34 -10.88 -13.60
N CYS A 123 13.59 -10.97 -13.13
CA CYS A 123 14.11 -10.26 -11.98
C CYS A 123 13.88 -8.76 -12.18
N PRO A 124 13.19 -8.05 -11.27
CA PRO A 124 13.00 -6.62 -11.43
C PRO A 124 14.34 -5.91 -11.36
N SER A 125 14.44 -4.80 -12.10
CA SER A 125 15.46 -3.79 -11.87
C SER A 125 15.53 -3.50 -10.36
N LEU A 126 16.70 -3.69 -9.76
CA LEU A 126 16.96 -3.38 -8.34
C LEU A 126 17.01 -1.86 -8.08
N ALA A 127 16.75 -1.03 -9.09
CA ALA A 127 16.66 0.41 -8.92
C ALA A 127 15.48 0.73 -7.98
N PRO A 128 15.69 1.55 -6.92
CA PRO A 128 14.59 1.99 -6.07
C PRO A 128 13.53 2.70 -6.91
N ASP A 129 12.26 2.50 -6.60
CA ASP A 129 11.25 3.42 -7.11
C ASP A 129 11.50 4.82 -6.51
N HIS A 130 11.18 5.88 -7.25
CA HIS A 130 11.45 7.25 -6.79
C HIS A 130 10.61 7.65 -5.56
N GLY A 131 9.49 6.98 -5.29
CA GLY A 131 8.56 7.29 -4.18
C GLY A 131 8.96 6.65 -2.83
N ASP A 132 9.73 5.57 -2.85
CA ASP A 132 10.34 4.92 -1.69
C ASP A 132 11.47 5.78 -1.13
N ALA A 133 12.29 6.38 -2.01
CA ALA A 133 13.43 7.21 -1.61
C ALA A 133 13.02 8.39 -0.71
N ALA A 134 11.91 9.07 -1.04
CA ALA A 134 11.40 10.23 -0.30
C ALA A 134 10.94 9.88 1.13
N ARG A 135 10.52 8.62 1.37
CA ARG A 135 9.96 8.17 2.66
C ARG A 135 10.96 7.43 3.54
N ASN A 136 12.15 7.13 3.04
CA ASN A 136 13.12 6.31 3.75
C ASN A 136 13.38 6.84 5.19
N GLY A 137 13.07 6.00 6.18
CA GLY A 137 13.25 6.32 7.61
C GLY A 137 12.26 7.32 8.21
N GLN A 138 11.36 7.89 7.42
CA GLN A 138 10.35 8.84 7.90
C GLN A 138 9.34 8.16 8.84
N PRO A 139 8.72 8.92 9.76
CA PRO A 139 7.58 8.44 10.53
C PRO A 139 6.47 7.88 9.64
N ALA A 140 5.73 6.89 10.15
CA ALA A 140 4.57 6.34 9.45
C ALA A 140 3.51 7.43 9.23
N ASP A 141 2.93 7.48 8.04
CA ASP A 141 1.84 8.41 7.74
C ASP A 141 0.52 8.02 8.42
N ARG A 142 -0.43 8.96 8.38
CA ARG A 142 -1.86 8.64 8.48
C ARG A 142 -2.29 7.89 7.22
N TYR A 143 -3.09 6.85 7.39
CA TYR A 143 -3.66 6.08 6.29
C TYR A 143 -5.17 6.02 6.37
N GLU A 144 -5.82 6.22 5.23
CA GLU A 144 -7.24 6.00 5.04
C GLU A 144 -7.49 4.96 3.95
N ALA A 145 -8.66 4.33 3.98
CA ALA A 145 -9.20 3.56 2.87
C ALA A 145 -10.41 4.31 2.30
N TRP A 146 -10.33 4.69 1.03
CA TRP A 146 -11.43 5.35 0.32
C TRP A 146 -12.12 4.34 -0.57
N MET A 147 -13.41 4.12 -0.34
CA MET A 147 -14.24 3.29 -1.21
C MET A 147 -14.72 4.11 -2.39
N ILE A 148 -14.50 3.60 -3.60
CA ILE A 148 -14.97 4.20 -4.85
C ILE A 148 -15.76 3.16 -5.64
N HIS A 149 -16.56 3.63 -6.60
CA HIS A 149 -17.12 2.74 -7.61
C HIS A 149 -16.06 2.40 -8.65
N THR A 150 -16.07 1.16 -9.15
CA THR A 150 -15.16 0.77 -10.22
C THR A 150 -15.51 1.40 -11.56
N HIS A 151 -16.77 1.79 -11.79
CA HIS A 151 -17.15 2.55 -13.00
C HIS A 151 -16.61 3.99 -13.01
N THR A 152 -16.16 4.51 -11.86
CA THR A 152 -15.43 5.79 -11.78
C THR A 152 -13.92 5.60 -11.66
N TYR A 153 -13.43 4.35 -11.72
CA TYR A 153 -12.01 4.05 -11.64
C TYR A 153 -11.28 4.65 -12.84
N ARG A 154 -10.37 5.59 -12.56
CA ARG A 154 -9.56 6.25 -13.59
C ARG A 154 -8.09 6.12 -13.22
N LEU A 155 -7.28 5.81 -14.20
CA LEU A 155 -5.83 5.80 -14.07
C LEU A 155 -5.27 7.18 -14.41
N VAL A 156 -4.24 7.58 -13.67
CA VAL A 156 -3.41 8.75 -13.98
C VAL A 156 -2.13 8.24 -14.65
N PHE A 157 -1.74 8.87 -15.75
CA PHE A 157 -0.56 8.51 -16.53
C PHE A 157 0.46 9.65 -16.51
N PRO A 158 1.77 9.36 -16.43
CA PRO A 158 2.81 10.36 -16.64
C PRO A 158 2.73 10.94 -18.06
N PRO A 159 3.13 12.21 -18.28
CA PRO A 159 3.25 12.77 -19.61
C PRO A 159 4.15 11.88 -20.50
N GLY A 160 3.63 11.48 -21.67
CA GLY A 160 4.37 10.66 -22.63
C GLY A 160 4.44 9.16 -22.33
N GLN A 161 3.79 8.67 -21.27
CA GLN A 161 3.68 7.23 -20.99
C GLN A 161 2.23 6.78 -21.09
N ILE A 162 1.93 5.84 -21.99
CA ILE A 162 0.56 5.34 -22.21
C ILE A 162 0.26 4.03 -21.48
N ASP A 163 1.29 3.26 -21.13
CA ASP A 163 1.12 1.88 -20.63
C ASP A 163 1.57 1.68 -19.17
N ALA A 164 2.08 2.75 -18.55
CA ALA A 164 2.62 2.74 -17.19
C ALA A 164 1.90 3.81 -16.34
N PRO A 165 0.76 3.46 -15.70
CA PRO A 165 0.02 4.39 -14.87
C PRO A 165 0.82 4.78 -13.63
N SER A 166 0.76 6.06 -13.26
CA SER A 166 1.26 6.58 -11.98
C SER A 166 0.40 6.10 -10.80
N GLY A 167 -0.88 5.85 -11.05
CA GLY A 167 -1.79 5.33 -10.04
C GLY A 167 -3.27 5.54 -10.36
N ILE A 168 -4.11 5.44 -9.34
CA ILE A 168 -5.56 5.59 -9.43
C ILE A 168 -5.92 7.03 -9.04
N SER A 169 -6.67 7.72 -9.89
CA SER A 169 -7.13 9.09 -9.62
C SER A 169 -7.96 9.15 -8.33
N LEU A 170 -7.68 10.17 -7.52
CA LEU A 170 -8.46 10.49 -6.32
C LEU A 170 -9.53 11.55 -6.58
N ASP A 171 -9.57 12.13 -7.79
CA ASP A 171 -10.63 13.02 -8.26
C ASP A 171 -11.84 12.20 -8.74
N VAL A 172 -12.45 11.45 -7.81
CA VAL A 172 -13.59 10.56 -8.06
C VAL A 172 -14.55 10.59 -6.86
N PRO A 173 -15.84 10.31 -7.05
CA PRO A 173 -16.78 10.22 -5.92
C PRO A 173 -16.37 9.16 -4.90
N VAL A 174 -16.14 9.57 -3.66
CA VAL A 174 -15.84 8.68 -2.53
C VAL A 174 -17.14 8.28 -1.83
N LEU A 175 -17.43 6.98 -1.81
CA LEU A 175 -18.61 6.41 -1.19
C LEU A 175 -18.49 6.30 0.33
N ARG A 176 -17.26 6.03 0.80
CA ARG A 176 -16.96 5.82 2.22
C ARG A 176 -15.47 5.97 2.47
N THR A 177 -15.13 6.69 3.53
CA THR A 177 -13.77 6.76 4.07
C THR A 177 -13.67 5.96 5.36
N ARG A 178 -12.55 5.26 5.57
CA ARG A 178 -12.20 4.60 6.83
C ARG A 178 -10.78 4.97 7.22
N VAL A 179 -10.58 5.42 8.45
CA VAL A 179 -9.24 5.57 8.99
C VAL A 179 -8.66 4.19 9.26
N LEU A 180 -7.53 3.86 8.63
CA LEU A 180 -6.78 2.63 8.88
C LEU A 180 -5.73 2.85 9.96
N ARG A 181 -5.10 4.03 9.96
CA ARG A 181 -4.04 4.40 10.88
C ARG A 181 -4.01 5.91 11.08
N THR A 182 -3.76 6.35 12.31
CA THR A 182 -3.35 7.72 12.63
C THR A 182 -1.83 7.89 12.53
N ALA A 183 -1.37 9.07 12.16
CA ALA A 183 0.06 9.39 12.22
C ALA A 183 0.50 9.41 13.70
N PRO A 184 1.70 8.90 14.03
CA PRO A 184 2.28 9.14 15.33
C PRO A 184 2.55 10.64 15.48
N LEU A 185 2.23 11.18 16.65
CA LEU A 185 2.55 12.57 16.97
C LEU A 185 4.08 12.70 17.12
N THR A 186 4.61 13.86 16.73
CA THR A 186 5.99 14.22 17.11
C THR A 186 6.03 14.51 18.61
N ALA A 187 7.21 14.38 19.25
CA ALA A 187 7.36 14.70 20.67
C ALA A 187 6.92 16.13 21.02
N GLU A 188 7.02 17.06 20.07
CA GLU A 188 6.51 18.42 20.23
C GLU A 188 4.98 18.48 20.16
N GLN A 189 4.37 17.77 19.21
CA GLN A 189 2.91 17.66 19.10
C GLN A 189 2.30 16.94 20.31
N GLU A 190 2.98 15.93 20.86
CA GLU A 190 2.57 15.25 22.10
C GLU A 190 2.57 16.22 23.28
N ARG A 191 3.63 17.04 23.42
CA ARG A 191 3.70 18.09 24.45
C ARG A 191 2.59 19.13 24.27
N LEU A 192 2.36 19.59 23.04
CA LEU A 192 1.31 20.56 22.74
C LEU A 192 -0.08 20.00 23.06
N MET A 193 -0.36 18.75 22.65
CA MET A 193 -1.61 18.08 22.95
C MET A 193 -1.84 17.90 24.45
N ALA A 194 -0.80 17.57 25.22
CA ALA A 194 -0.88 17.47 26.67
C ALA A 194 -1.26 18.83 27.29
N LEU A 195 -0.59 19.92 26.87
CA LEU A 195 -0.92 21.27 27.33
C LEU A 195 -2.35 21.68 26.98
N VAL A 196 -2.86 21.31 25.80
CA VAL A 196 -4.24 21.58 25.41
C VAL A 196 -5.24 20.79 26.26
N HIS A 197 -4.96 19.51 26.55
CA HIS A 197 -5.82 18.73 27.45
C HIS A 197 -5.83 19.32 28.86
N ASP A 198 -4.68 19.69 29.41
CA ASP A 198 -4.59 20.31 30.74
C ASP A 198 -5.39 21.63 30.82
N LEU A 199 -5.41 22.41 29.74
CA LEU A 199 -6.19 23.65 29.64
C LEU A 199 -7.70 23.39 29.54
N LEU A 200 -8.12 22.33 28.85
CA LEU A 200 -9.53 21.98 28.70
C LEU A 200 -10.10 21.34 29.96
N ASP A 201 -9.33 20.46 30.60
CA ASP A 201 -9.70 19.78 31.86
C ASP A 201 -9.57 20.71 33.07
N GLY A 202 -8.82 21.81 32.94
CA GLY A 202 -8.64 22.85 33.96
C GLY A 202 -9.68 23.97 33.98
N THR A 203 -10.80 23.84 33.24
CA THR A 203 -11.89 24.83 33.25
C THR A 203 -12.90 24.45 34.35
N PRO A 204 -13.10 25.27 35.40
CA PRO A 204 -14.03 24.97 36.49
C PRO A 204 -15.51 24.96 36.07
#